data_AF-A0A7S2DRY6-F1
#
_entry.id   AF-A0A7S2DRY6-F1
#
_cell.length_a   1.000
_cell.length_b   1.000
_cell.length_c   1.000
_cell.angle_alpha   90.00
_cell.angle_beta   90.00
_cell.angle_gamma   90.00
#
_symmetry.space_group_name_H-M   'P 1'
#
loop_
_entity.id
_entity.type
_entity.pdbx_description
1 polymer ?
#
loop_
_entity_poly.entity_id
_entity_poly.type
_entity_poly.pdbx_seq_one_letter_code
_entity_poly.pdbx_strand_id
1 'polypeptide(L)'
;IKGVSGLLNPGHVTAVMGPSGCGKTTLLNILSGRQRSSGKQKGKTTSQRVELKGTVTVRGEAKKPKHFQKLVAYVFQDNALPEFETPRDCLTFSAFLRLPSKMNKKERKAVVQK
;
A
#
# COMPACT_ATOMS: atom_id res chain seq x y z
N ILE A 1 -9.85 8.81 -13.58
CA ILE A 1 -8.61 8.55 -14.36
C ILE A 1 -9.02 7.69 -15.56
N LYS A 2 -8.59 8.01 -16.79
CA LYS A 2 -9.02 7.31 -18.02
C LYS A 2 -7.80 6.98 -18.87
N GLY A 3 -7.77 5.79 -19.48
CA GLY A 3 -6.77 5.42 -20.49
C GLY A 3 -5.31 5.36 -20.03
N VAL A 4 -5.05 5.01 -18.77
CA VAL A 4 -3.67 4.91 -18.26
C VAL A 4 -3.13 3.50 -18.49
N SER A 5 -1.94 3.42 -19.08
CA SER A 5 -1.14 2.20 -19.22
C SER A 5 0.31 2.51 -18.87
N GLY A 6 1.06 1.49 -18.46
CA GLY A 6 2.46 1.66 -18.08
C GLY A 6 3.07 0.36 -17.56
N LEU A 7 4.40 0.31 -17.52
CA LEU A 7 5.18 -0.81 -17.04
C LEU A 7 6.16 -0.32 -15.97
N LEU A 8 6.29 -1.09 -14.89
CA LEU A 8 7.23 -0.84 -13.80
C LEU A 8 8.28 -1.95 -13.81
N ASN A 9 9.54 -1.59 -14.07
CA ASN A 9 10.64 -2.54 -14.13
C ASN A 9 11.35 -2.66 -12.78
N PRO A 10 11.76 -3.88 -12.36
CA PRO A 10 12.61 -4.05 -11.19
C PRO A 10 13.90 -3.23 -11.29
N GLY A 11 14.39 -2.73 -10.15
CA GLY A 11 15.62 -1.94 -10.07
C GLY A 11 15.49 -0.49 -10.54
N HIS A 12 14.33 -0.07 -11.04
CA HIS A 12 14.10 1.29 -11.52
C HIS A 12 13.20 2.07 -10.57
N VAL A 13 13.51 3.35 -10.38
CA VAL A 13 12.64 4.31 -9.71
C VAL A 13 11.71 4.93 -10.75
N THR A 14 10.40 4.79 -10.55
CA THR A 14 9.39 5.40 -11.43
C THR A 14 8.69 6.54 -10.70
N ALA A 15 8.69 7.73 -11.30
CA ALA A 15 8.04 8.90 -10.76
C ALA A 15 6.70 9.17 -11.46
N VAL A 16 5.65 9.45 -10.69
CA VAL A 16 4.35 9.93 -11.20
C VAL A 16 4.25 11.42 -10.91
N MET A 17 4.31 12.25 -11.96
CA MET A 17 4.33 13.71 -11.86
C MET A 17 3.11 14.35 -12.50
N GLY A 18 2.79 15.58 -12.11
CA GLY A 18 1.66 16.34 -12.65
C GLY A 18 1.09 17.37 -11.66
N PRO A 19 0.17 18.23 -12.10
CA PRO A 19 -0.43 19.28 -11.26
C PRO A 19 -1.30 18.69 -10.13
N SER A 20 -1.57 19.49 -9.09
CA SER A 20 -2.47 19.07 -8.01
C SER A 20 -3.86 18.70 -8.57
N GLY A 21 -4.51 17.69 -8.01
CA GLY A 21 -5.84 17.24 -8.45
C GLY A 21 -5.90 16.35 -9.69
N CYS A 22 -4.79 16.12 -10.43
CA CYS A 22 -4.82 15.25 -11.62
C CYS A 22 -5.00 13.74 -11.32
N GLY A 23 -5.03 13.35 -10.04
CA GLY A 23 -5.31 11.98 -9.62
C GLY A 23 -4.08 11.09 -9.38
N LYS A 24 -2.89 11.66 -9.16
CA LYS A 24 -1.65 10.90 -8.83
C LYS A 24 -1.85 10.01 -7.60
N THR A 25 -2.29 10.59 -6.50
CA THR A 25 -2.57 9.85 -5.26
C THR A 25 -3.67 8.81 -5.48
N THR A 26 -4.68 9.13 -6.30
CA THR A 26 -5.74 8.18 -6.68
C THR A 26 -5.19 7.00 -7.49
N LEU A 27 -4.28 7.24 -8.44
CA LEU A 27 -3.61 6.17 -9.21
C LEU A 27 -2.80 5.25 -8.29
N LEU A 28 -1.99 5.82 -7.39
CA LEU A 28 -1.19 5.04 -6.45
C LEU A 28 -2.05 4.24 -5.44
N ASN A 29 -3.18 4.79 -5.00
CA ASN A 29 -4.16 4.08 -4.17
C ASN A 29 -4.82 2.90 -4.91
N ILE A 30 -5.12 3.06 -6.20
CA ILE A 30 -5.64 1.98 -7.05
C ILE A 30 -4.59 0.89 -7.24
N LEU A 31 -3.35 1.28 -7.59
CA LEU A 31 -2.26 0.34 -7.78
C LEU A 31 -1.97 -0.45 -6.51
N SER A 32 -1.87 0.20 -5.34
CA SER A 32 -1.64 -0.49 -4.04
C SER A 32 -2.79 -1.41 -3.59
N GLY A 33 -3.90 -1.46 -4.34
CA GLY A 33 -5.10 -2.22 -3.99
C GLY A 33 -5.82 -1.66 -2.78
N ARG A 34 -5.42 -0.50 -2.25
CA ARG A 34 -6.01 0.18 -1.08
C ARG A 34 -7.11 1.15 -1.49
N GLN A 35 -7.92 0.81 -2.49
CA GLN A 35 -9.10 1.60 -2.79
C GLN A 35 -9.84 1.88 -1.48
N ARG A 36 -10.28 3.13 -1.28
CA ARG A 36 -11.38 3.41 -0.34
C ARG A 36 -12.57 2.62 -0.85
N SER A 37 -12.59 1.33 -0.56
CA SER A 37 -13.81 0.57 -0.53
C SER A 37 -14.58 1.25 0.58
N SER A 38 -15.44 2.19 0.19
CA SER A 38 -16.78 2.17 0.74
C SER A 38 -17.19 0.71 0.60
N GLY A 39 -17.07 -0.01 1.73
CA GLY A 39 -17.21 -1.45 1.76
C GLY A 39 -18.54 -1.84 1.13
N LYS A 40 -18.69 -3.12 0.82
CA LYS A 40 -19.98 -3.77 1.04
C LYS A 40 -20.30 -3.72 2.56
N GLN A 41 -20.41 -2.54 3.16
CA GLN A 41 -21.19 -2.37 4.37
C GLN A 41 -22.62 -2.26 3.88
N LYS A 42 -23.33 -3.39 3.96
CA LYS A 42 -24.79 -3.38 4.05
C LYS A 42 -25.14 -2.29 5.08
N GLY A 43 -25.69 -1.16 4.63
CA GLY A 43 -26.31 -0.18 5.53
C GLY A 43 -25.71 1.23 5.63
N LYS A 44 -24.77 1.67 4.78
CA LYS A 44 -24.44 3.11 4.70
C LYS A 44 -24.44 3.63 3.26
N THR A 45 -25.58 4.23 2.93
CA THR A 45 -25.88 5.07 1.77
C THR A 45 -24.87 6.22 1.65
N THR A 46 -24.49 6.58 0.42
CA THR A 46 -23.85 7.87 0.06
C THR A 46 -22.31 7.98 0.10
N SER A 47 -21.55 7.02 -0.46
CA SER A 47 -20.16 7.31 -0.85
C SER A 47 -19.74 6.58 -2.12
N GLN A 48 -19.83 7.33 -3.24
CA GLN A 48 -19.22 7.16 -4.57
C GLN A 48 -18.55 5.78 -4.82
N ARG A 49 -19.31 4.85 -5.41
CA ARG A 49 -18.75 3.63 -6.02
C ARG A 49 -17.87 4.04 -7.20
N VAL A 50 -16.55 3.93 -7.05
CA VAL A 50 -15.62 4.09 -8.18
C VAL A 50 -15.49 2.76 -8.90
N GLU A 51 -16.05 2.68 -10.11
CA GLU A 51 -15.85 1.55 -11.02
C GLU A 51 -14.42 1.56 -11.57
N LEU A 52 -13.65 0.53 -11.24
CA LEU A 52 -12.35 0.29 -11.86
C LEU A 52 -12.52 -0.66 -13.03
N LYS A 53 -12.16 -0.19 -14.22
CA LYS A 53 -12.10 -0.99 -15.44
C LYS A 53 -10.63 -1.05 -15.88
N GLY A 54 -10.13 -2.26 -16.10
CA GLY A 54 -8.74 -2.51 -16.45
C GLY A 54 -8.14 -3.68 -15.67
N THR A 55 -6.92 -4.05 -16.04
CA THR A 55 -6.17 -5.16 -15.41
C THR A 55 -4.82 -4.65 -14.93
N VAL A 56 -4.37 -5.18 -13.80
CA VAL A 56 -3.01 -4.94 -13.26
C VAL A 56 -2.33 -6.29 -13.15
N THR A 57 -1.17 -6.42 -13.80
CA THR A 57 -0.38 -7.65 -13.83
C THR A 57 0.91 -7.47 -13.07
N VAL A 58 1.31 -8.49 -12.30
CA VAL A 58 2.62 -8.54 -11.64
C VAL A 58 3.35 -9.76 -12.19
N ARG A 59 4.52 -9.54 -12.81
CA ARG A 59 5.30 -10.61 -13.46
C ARG A 59 4.47 -11.40 -14.50
N GLY A 60 3.66 -10.69 -15.29
CA GLY A 60 2.82 -11.29 -16.34
C GLY A 60 1.50 -11.90 -15.85
N GLU A 61 1.30 -12.07 -14.54
CA GLU A 61 0.07 -12.66 -14.02
C GLU A 61 -0.93 -11.60 -13.54
N ALA A 62 -2.19 -11.73 -13.96
CA ALA A 62 -3.28 -10.93 -13.43
C ALA A 62 -3.52 -11.30 -11.95
N LYS A 63 -3.27 -10.36 -11.04
CA LYS A 63 -3.48 -10.58 -9.59
C LYS A 63 -4.75 -9.88 -9.14
N LYS A 64 -5.54 -10.56 -8.29
CA LYS A 64 -6.67 -9.93 -7.59
C LYS A 64 -6.14 -8.83 -6.66
N PRO A 65 -6.87 -7.71 -6.47
CA PRO A 65 -6.43 -6.60 -5.62
C PRO A 65 -6.02 -7.01 -4.20
N LYS A 66 -6.70 -8.01 -3.61
CA LYS A 66 -6.39 -8.53 -2.26
C LYS A 66 -5.01 -9.19 -2.16
N HIS A 67 -4.55 -9.85 -3.21
CA HIS A 67 -3.22 -10.48 -3.23
C HIS A 67 -2.13 -9.45 -3.48
N PHE A 68 -2.46 -8.40 -4.24
CA PHE A 68 -1.55 -7.31 -4.54
C PHE A 68 -1.12 -6.54 -3.27
N GLN A 69 -2.04 -6.32 -2.33
CA GLN A 69 -1.73 -5.67 -1.04
C GLN A 69 -0.65 -6.40 -0.21
N LYS A 70 -0.47 -7.72 -0.40
CA LYS A 70 0.57 -8.48 0.30
C LYS A 70 1.95 -8.34 -0.34
N LEU A 71 2.00 -7.92 -1.60
CA LEU A 71 3.22 -7.80 -2.40
C LEU A 71 3.79 -6.38 -2.39
N VAL A 72 2.98 -5.39 -2.01
CA VAL A 72 3.34 -3.97 -2.11
C VAL A 72 3.31 -3.31 -0.74
N ALA A 73 4.38 -2.58 -0.43
CA ALA A 73 4.40 -1.63 0.66
C ALA A 73 3.88 -0.27 0.17
N TYR A 74 2.98 0.35 0.93
CA TYR A 74 2.42 1.66 0.61
C TYR A 74 2.60 2.61 1.78
N VAL A 75 3.28 3.71 1.53
CA VAL A 75 3.49 4.82 2.47
C VAL A 75 2.45 5.89 2.16
N PHE A 76 1.70 6.32 3.17
CA PHE A 76 0.70 7.36 3.02
C PHE A 76 1.35 8.74 2.97
N GLN A 77 0.62 9.71 2.43
CA GLN A 77 1.05 11.10 2.41
C GLN A 77 1.07 11.71 3.82
N ASP A 78 0.12 11.29 4.67
CA ASP A 78 0.04 11.65 6.08
C ASP A 78 0.59 10.51 6.96
N ASN A 79 1.41 10.87 7.96
CA ASN A 79 1.98 9.93 8.91
C ASN A 79 1.00 9.63 10.05
N ALA A 80 0.71 8.35 10.27
CA ALA A 80 -0.04 7.88 11.44
C ALA A 80 0.91 7.18 12.42
N LEU A 81 1.87 7.94 12.96
CA LEU A 81 2.80 7.46 13.99
C LEU A 81 2.33 7.92 15.37
N PRO A 82 2.50 7.11 16.43
CA PRO A 82 2.25 7.54 17.80
C PRO A 82 3.15 8.74 18.15
N GLU A 83 2.57 9.78 18.74
CA GLU A 83 3.26 11.06 19.01
C GLU A 83 4.37 10.97 20.07
N PHE A 84 4.33 9.95 20.94
CA PHE A 84 5.22 9.82 22.11
C PHE A 84 6.17 8.62 22.06
N GLU A 85 6.26 7.91 20.93
CA GLU A 85 7.17 6.77 20.77
C GLU A 85 8.44 7.16 20.01
N THR A 86 9.58 6.57 20.37
CA THR A 86 10.78 6.78 19.57
C THR A 86 10.65 6.05 18.22
N PRO A 87 11.37 6.49 17.16
CA PRO A 87 11.37 5.77 15.89
C PRO A 87 11.77 4.29 16.03
N ARG A 88 12.65 3.97 16.98
CA ARG A 88 13.05 2.59 17.29
C ARG A 88 11.91 1.79 17.88
N ASP A 89 11.09 2.37 18.74
CA ASP A 89 9.94 1.70 19.34
C ASP A 89 8.86 1.42 18.29
N CYS A 90 8.55 2.40 17.44
CA CYS A 90 7.62 2.23 16.32
C CYS A 90 8.05 1.11 15.37
N LEU A 91 9.34 1.06 15.01
CA LEU A 91 9.89 0.01 14.16
C LEU A 91 9.89 -1.35 14.86
N THR A 92 10.22 -1.38 16.15
CA THR A 92 10.16 -2.60 16.97
C THR A 92 8.75 -3.15 17.02
N PHE A 93 7.76 -2.32 17.32
CA PHE A 93 6.35 -2.68 17.35
C PHE A 93 5.88 -3.21 15.98
N SER A 94 6.19 -2.50 14.90
CA SER A 94 5.88 -2.93 13.53
C SER A 94 6.53 -4.28 13.17
N ALA A 95 7.79 -4.48 13.56
CA ALA A 95 8.51 -5.73 13.35
C ALA A 95 7.84 -6.90 14.12
N PHE A 96 7.38 -6.68 15.35
CA PHE A 96 6.68 -7.71 16.11
C PHE A 96 5.35 -8.13 15.48
N LEU A 97 4.64 -7.21 14.82
CA LEU A 97 3.36 -7.47 14.16
C LEU A 97 3.49 -8.08 12.76
N ARG A 98 4.50 -7.66 11.99
CA ARG A 98 4.63 -8.04 10.57
C ARG A 98 5.54 -9.23 10.32
N LEU A 99 6.49 -9.53 11.21
CA LEU A 99 7.43 -10.64 11.02
C LEU A 99 6.83 -12.00 11.41
N PRO A 100 7.24 -13.09 10.74
CA PRO A 100 6.75 -14.43 11.03
C PRO A 100 6.96 -14.85 12.49
N SER A 101 5.98 -15.54 13.07
CA SER A 101 6.03 -16.09 14.44
C SER A 101 7.17 -17.07 14.70
N LYS A 102 7.76 -17.65 13.64
CA LYS A 102 8.93 -18.55 13.73
C LYS A 102 10.24 -17.84 14.15
N MET A 103 10.29 -16.51 14.05
CA MET A 103 11.50 -15.73 14.33
C MET A 103 11.64 -15.42 15.82
N ASN A 104 12.82 -15.67 16.40
CA ASN A 104 13.10 -15.44 17.81
C ASN A 104 13.16 -13.94 18.16
N LYS A 105 12.90 -13.58 19.43
CA LYS A 105 12.93 -12.17 19.89
C LYS A 105 14.27 -11.47 19.61
N LYS A 106 15.38 -12.19 19.73
CA LYS A 106 16.73 -11.65 19.43
C LYS A 106 16.88 -11.33 17.94
N GLU A 107 16.44 -12.24 17.08
CA GLU A 107 16.49 -12.06 15.62
C GLU A 107 15.57 -10.90 15.18
N ARG A 108 14.37 -10.79 15.75
CA ARG A 108 13.44 -9.68 15.47
C ARG A 108 14.06 -8.32 15.84
N LYS A 109 14.70 -8.22 17.01
CA LYS A 109 15.40 -6.99 17.43
C LYS A 109 16.59 -6.67 16.52
N ALA A 110 17.31 -7.68 16.03
CA ALA A 110 18.44 -7.48 15.12
C ALA A 110 18.00 -6.86 13.77
N VAL A 111 16.80 -7.19 13.27
CA VAL A 111 16.25 -6.57 12.04
C VAL A 111 16.01 -5.07 12.19
N VAL A 112 15.67 -4.61 13.40
CA VAL A 112 15.39 -3.18 13.69
C VAL A 112 16.67 -2.38 13.96
N GLN A 113 17.76 -3.06 14.34
CA GLN A 113 19.03 -2.44 14.70
C GLN A 113 20.04 -2.35 13.54
N LYS A 114 19.75 -2.99 12.41
CA LYS A 114 20.50 -2.84 11.16
C LYS A 114 20.21 -1.49 10.51
#